data_AF-A0A401FSK5-F1
#
_entry.id   AF-A0A401FSK5-F1
#
_cell.length_a   1.000
_cell.length_b   1.000
_cell.length_c   1.000
_cell.angle_alpha   90.00
_cell.angle_beta   90.00
_cell.angle_gamma   90.00
#
_symmetry.space_group_name_H-M   'P 1'
#
loop_
_entity.id
_entity.type
_entity.pdbx_description
1 polymer ?
#
loop_
_entity_poly.entity_id
_entity_poly.type
_entity_poly.pdbx_seq_one_letter_code
_entity_poly.pdbx_strand_id
1 'polypeptide(L)'
;MSDKKEFYSAKCLFKFERLRDEDGRIKYEERITLFKATGFDNAIIIAEQEAEKYAEKEGGEYLGFINVYKLYGKKMSKICEVYSCMRKSELGEDDYLDRYYDTGDECGSVYEKLSSKDIRLILTDKQEMSANMALIIKQMHIVEKKIFSDMLKDLIDDPDEKYLVDAERIGKKLLAKALFILESLHQSKQA
;
A
#
# COMPACT_ATOMS: atom_id res chain seq x y z
N MET A 1 -14.85 -19.76 33.50
CA MET A 1 -14.22 -18.47 33.15
C MET A 1 -14.74 -18.09 31.78
N SER A 2 -15.17 -16.85 31.56
CA SER A 2 -15.65 -16.42 30.23
C SER A 2 -14.45 -16.39 29.27
N ASP A 3 -14.45 -17.25 28.25
CA ASP A 3 -13.43 -17.21 27.19
C ASP A 3 -13.64 -15.95 26.36
N LYS A 4 -13.01 -14.88 26.83
CA LYS A 4 -13.09 -13.58 26.20
C LYS A 4 -12.47 -13.66 24.81
N LYS A 5 -13.32 -13.46 23.79
CA LYS A 5 -12.86 -13.35 22.40
C LYS A 5 -12.08 -12.04 22.20
N GLU A 6 -10.90 -12.16 21.63
CA GLU A 6 -10.02 -11.06 21.27
C GLU A 6 -9.86 -11.01 19.75
N PHE A 7 -9.36 -9.89 19.22
CA PHE A 7 -9.11 -9.76 17.80
C PHE A 7 -7.76 -10.36 17.43
N TYR A 8 -7.76 -11.14 16.36
CA TYR A 8 -6.58 -11.72 15.75
C TYR A 8 -6.61 -11.46 14.26
N SER A 9 -5.44 -11.35 13.65
CA SER A 9 -5.27 -11.39 12.22
C SER A 9 -4.44 -12.60 11.81
N ALA A 10 -4.68 -13.11 10.60
CA ALA A 10 -3.89 -14.19 10.03
C ALA A 10 -3.45 -13.83 8.63
N LYS A 11 -2.15 -13.97 8.36
CA LYS A 11 -1.57 -13.94 7.02
C LYS A 11 -1.43 -15.37 6.52
N CYS A 12 -2.08 -15.69 5.40
CA CYS A 12 -2.04 -17.01 4.76
C CYS A 12 -1.57 -16.89 3.30
N LEU A 13 -1.04 -17.99 2.74
CA LEU A 13 -0.58 -18.07 1.35
C LEU A 13 -1.43 -19.04 0.53
N PHE A 14 -1.73 -18.64 -0.70
CA PHE A 14 -2.56 -19.39 -1.63
C PHE A 14 -1.89 -19.53 -2.99
N LYS A 15 -2.24 -20.59 -3.71
CA LYS A 15 -1.84 -20.83 -5.10
C LYS A 15 -3.07 -21.03 -5.98
N PHE A 16 -3.08 -20.43 -7.16
CA PHE A 16 -4.21 -20.51 -8.10
C PHE A 16 -3.78 -21.04 -9.46
N GLU A 17 -3.78 -22.37 -9.62
CA GLU A 17 -3.42 -23.04 -10.87
C GLU A 17 -4.30 -22.62 -12.05
N ARG A 18 -5.61 -22.44 -11.79
CA ARG A 18 -6.58 -22.03 -12.82
C ARG A 18 -6.38 -20.60 -13.34
N LEU A 19 -5.57 -19.80 -12.64
CA LEU A 19 -5.29 -18.41 -13.01
C LEU A 19 -3.90 -18.24 -13.64
N ARG A 20 -3.32 -19.34 -14.14
CA ARG A 20 -2.06 -19.33 -14.87
C ARG A 20 -2.14 -18.34 -16.05
N ASP A 21 -1.10 -17.54 -16.23
CA ASP A 21 -1.01 -16.61 -17.36
C ASP A 21 -0.59 -17.30 -18.67
N GLU A 22 -0.49 -16.52 -19.75
CA GLU A 22 -0.13 -17.01 -21.09
C GLU A 22 1.29 -17.59 -21.13
N ASP A 23 2.20 -17.09 -20.28
CA ASP A 23 3.58 -17.57 -20.13
C ASP A 23 3.69 -18.81 -19.23
N GLY A 24 2.55 -19.31 -18.73
CA GLY A 24 2.52 -20.48 -17.88
C GLY A 24 2.90 -20.20 -16.42
N ARG A 25 2.92 -18.96 -15.94
CA ARG A 25 3.25 -18.61 -14.55
C ARG A 25 2.03 -18.76 -13.64
N ILE A 26 2.23 -19.35 -12.47
CA ILE A 26 1.18 -19.57 -11.47
C ILE A 26 1.00 -18.33 -10.61
N LYS A 27 -0.25 -17.98 -10.29
CA LYS A 27 -0.55 -16.88 -9.35
C LYS A 27 -0.53 -17.36 -7.91
N TYR A 28 0.14 -16.57 -7.08
CA TYR A 28 0.16 -16.72 -5.63
C TYR A 28 -0.49 -15.49 -4.99
N GLU A 29 -1.15 -15.70 -3.86
CA GLU A 29 -1.77 -14.61 -3.08
C GLU A 29 -1.28 -14.67 -1.64
N GLU A 30 -0.88 -13.51 -1.12
CA GLU A 30 -0.79 -13.27 0.32
C GLU A 30 -2.07 -12.60 0.80
N ARG A 31 -2.85 -13.31 1.64
CA ARG A 31 -4.12 -12.78 2.16
C ARG A 31 -4.03 -12.55 3.66
N ILE A 32 -4.45 -11.38 4.12
CA ILE A 32 -4.56 -11.05 5.55
C ILE A 32 -6.04 -10.98 5.93
N THR A 33 -6.45 -11.74 6.94
CA THR A 33 -7.82 -11.75 7.48
C THR A 33 -7.83 -11.24 8.92
N LEU A 34 -8.93 -10.64 9.35
CA LEU A 34 -9.16 -10.15 10.72
C LEU A 34 -10.41 -10.83 11.30
N PHE A 35 -10.29 -11.43 12.47
CA PHE A 35 -11.36 -12.20 13.10
C PHE A 35 -11.23 -12.21 14.62
N LYS A 36 -12.17 -12.87 15.31
CA LYS A 36 -12.19 -13.01 16.76
C LYS A 36 -12.02 -14.47 17.20
N ALA A 37 -11.14 -14.71 18.16
CA ALA A 37 -10.84 -16.05 18.67
C ALA A 37 -10.56 -16.04 20.17
N THR A 38 -10.55 -17.21 20.78
CA THR A 38 -10.27 -17.42 22.21
C THR A 38 -8.84 -17.96 22.38
N GLY A 39 -7.86 -17.06 22.33
CA GLY A 39 -6.43 -17.42 22.37
C GLY A 39 -5.85 -17.79 20.99
N PHE A 40 -4.53 -18.01 20.95
CA PHE A 40 -3.79 -18.29 19.71
C PHE A 40 -4.15 -19.64 19.09
N ASP A 41 -4.27 -20.71 19.89
CA ASP A 41 -4.58 -22.05 19.35
C ASP A 41 -5.92 -22.06 18.62
N ASN A 42 -6.94 -21.45 19.23
CA ASN A 42 -8.23 -21.28 18.59
C ASN A 42 -8.15 -20.36 17.36
N ALA A 43 -7.30 -19.33 17.41
CA ALA A 43 -7.13 -18.41 16.30
C ALA A 43 -6.49 -19.08 15.07
N ILE A 44 -5.50 -19.95 15.28
CA ILE A 44 -4.86 -20.74 14.23
C ILE A 44 -5.89 -21.65 13.58
N ILE A 45 -6.63 -22.44 14.37
CA ILE A 45 -7.65 -23.38 13.86
C ILE A 45 -8.71 -22.63 13.03
N ILE A 46 -9.22 -21.51 13.53
CA ILE A 46 -10.22 -20.72 12.80
C ILE A 46 -9.66 -20.20 11.47
N ALA A 47 -8.43 -19.68 11.49
CA ALA A 47 -7.80 -19.12 10.30
C ALA A 47 -7.44 -20.18 9.25
N GLU A 48 -6.98 -21.37 9.66
CA GLU A 48 -6.73 -22.48 8.75
C GLU A 48 -8.03 -22.96 8.10
N GLN A 49 -9.09 -23.17 8.88
CA GLN A 49 -10.41 -23.56 8.36
C GLN A 49 -10.98 -22.52 7.39
N GLU A 50 -10.80 -21.23 7.69
CA GLU A 50 -11.23 -20.15 6.80
C GLU A 50 -10.36 -20.08 5.53
N ALA A 51 -9.06 -20.33 5.64
CA ALA A 51 -8.15 -20.37 4.49
C ALA A 51 -8.50 -21.53 3.55
N GLU A 52 -8.74 -22.73 4.07
CA GLU A 52 -9.17 -23.90 3.29
C GLU A 52 -10.48 -23.63 2.55
N LYS A 53 -11.50 -23.10 3.25
CA LYS A 53 -12.79 -22.74 2.65
C LYS A 53 -12.64 -21.67 1.57
N TYR A 54 -11.81 -20.67 1.81
CA TYR A 54 -11.52 -19.63 0.83
C TYR A 54 -10.86 -20.22 -0.41
N ALA A 55 -9.84 -21.05 -0.24
CA ALA A 55 -9.14 -21.72 -1.33
C ALA A 55 -10.10 -22.58 -2.17
N GLU A 56 -10.93 -23.42 -1.53
CA GLU A 56 -11.92 -24.25 -2.20
C GLU A 56 -12.91 -23.41 -3.02
N LYS A 57 -13.49 -22.38 -2.40
CA LYS A 57 -14.45 -21.48 -3.04
C LYS A 57 -13.84 -20.75 -4.24
N GLU A 58 -12.61 -20.27 -4.10
CA GLU A 58 -11.90 -19.53 -5.14
C GLU A 58 -11.06 -20.44 -6.05
N GLY A 59 -11.32 -21.77 -6.06
CA GLY A 59 -10.65 -22.74 -6.93
C GLY A 59 -9.12 -22.67 -6.87
N GLY A 60 -8.58 -22.39 -5.69
CA GLY A 60 -7.16 -22.35 -5.37
C GLY A 60 -6.78 -23.42 -4.34
N GLU A 61 -5.54 -23.32 -3.86
CA GLU A 61 -4.93 -24.22 -2.89
C GLU A 61 -4.35 -23.39 -1.74
N TYR A 62 -4.74 -23.68 -0.50
CA TYR A 62 -4.09 -23.14 0.69
C TYR A 62 -2.76 -23.88 0.92
N LEU A 63 -1.66 -23.14 1.04
CA LEU A 63 -0.31 -23.73 1.08
C LEU A 63 0.14 -24.21 2.47
N GLY A 64 -0.75 -24.23 3.46
CA GLY A 64 -0.40 -24.62 4.83
C GLY A 64 0.49 -23.62 5.57
N PHE A 65 0.67 -22.41 5.02
CA PHE A 65 1.42 -21.34 5.67
C PHE A 65 0.46 -20.39 6.39
N ILE A 66 0.69 -20.18 7.68
CA ILE A 66 -0.05 -19.22 8.49
C ILE A 66 0.83 -18.48 9.49
N ASN A 67 0.66 -17.16 9.53
CA ASN A 67 1.16 -16.30 10.62
C ASN A 67 -0.02 -15.63 11.32
N VAL A 68 -0.24 -15.94 12.60
CA VAL A 68 -1.31 -15.34 13.41
C VAL A 68 -0.76 -14.25 14.32
N TYR A 69 -1.44 -13.12 14.36
CA TYR A 69 -1.10 -11.97 15.20
C TYR A 69 -2.28 -11.62 16.09
N LYS A 70 -2.00 -11.36 17.36
CA LYS A 70 -2.99 -10.82 18.30
C LYS A 70 -2.97 -9.30 18.22
N LEU A 71 -4.15 -8.70 18.07
CA LEU A 71 -4.27 -7.25 18.11
C LEU A 71 -4.29 -6.79 19.58
N TYR A 72 -3.27 -6.05 19.98
CA TYR A 72 -3.17 -5.50 21.33
C TYR A 72 -4.00 -4.23 21.47
N GLY A 73 -5.13 -4.32 22.18
CA GLY A 73 -5.99 -3.18 22.48
C GLY A 73 -7.37 -3.64 22.94
N LYS A 74 -7.94 -2.99 23.97
CA LYS A 74 -9.31 -3.32 24.43
C LYS A 74 -10.40 -2.93 23.41
N LYS A 75 -10.08 -2.06 22.45
CA LYS A 75 -10.96 -1.56 21.39
C LYS A 75 -10.15 -1.33 20.12
N MET A 76 -10.75 -1.53 18.96
CA MET A 76 -10.20 -1.08 17.68
C MET A 76 -10.09 0.44 17.72
N SER A 77 -8.87 0.97 17.72
CA SER A 77 -8.60 2.39 17.52
C SER A 77 -8.89 2.78 16.07
N LYS A 78 -8.92 4.10 15.79
CA LYS A 78 -9.06 4.64 14.42
C LYS A 78 -8.04 4.03 13.45
N ILE A 79 -6.84 3.71 13.95
CA ILE A 79 -5.78 3.00 13.24
C ILE A 79 -5.36 1.83 14.13
N CYS A 80 -5.34 0.62 13.60
CA CYS A 80 -4.91 -0.58 14.32
C CYS A 80 -3.94 -1.36 13.43
N GLU A 81 -2.76 -1.67 13.96
CA GLU A 81 -1.81 -2.54 13.26
C GLU A 81 -2.36 -3.97 13.24
N VAL A 82 -2.51 -4.52 12.03
CA VAL A 82 -3.00 -5.89 11.82
C VAL A 82 -1.90 -6.82 11.32
N TYR A 83 -0.75 -6.29 10.92
CA TYR A 83 0.40 -7.07 10.44
C TYR A 83 1.65 -6.20 10.47
N SER A 84 2.78 -6.79 10.89
CA SER A 84 4.11 -6.21 10.79
C SER A 84 5.13 -7.32 10.65
N CYS A 85 6.13 -7.12 9.77
CA CYS A 85 7.20 -8.06 9.54
C CYS A 85 8.52 -7.31 9.41
N MET A 86 9.45 -7.59 10.31
CA MET A 86 10.83 -7.14 10.19
C MET A 86 11.68 -8.24 9.57
N ARG A 87 12.51 -7.87 8.60
CA ARG A 87 13.43 -8.78 7.92
C ARG A 87 14.82 -8.16 7.89
N LYS A 88 15.84 -8.96 8.22
CA LYS A 88 17.24 -8.58 7.98
C LYS A 88 17.55 -8.78 6.50
N SER A 89 18.23 -7.84 5.87
CA SER A 89 18.59 -7.87 4.45
C SER A 89 19.93 -7.19 4.25
N GLU A 90 20.71 -7.69 3.29
CA GLU A 90 21.94 -7.05 2.79
C GLU A 90 21.67 -6.16 1.57
N LEU A 91 20.45 -6.22 1.02
CA LEU A 91 20.03 -5.41 -0.12
C LEU A 91 19.87 -3.93 0.27
N GLY A 92 20.21 -3.04 -0.67
CA GLY A 92 19.78 -1.64 -0.62
C GLY A 92 18.26 -1.50 -0.75
N GLU A 93 17.75 -0.31 -0.48
CA GLU A 93 16.30 -0.04 -0.41
C GLU A 93 15.54 -0.37 -1.71
N ASP A 94 16.05 0.06 -2.86
CA ASP A 94 15.40 -0.18 -4.16
C ASP A 94 15.40 -1.67 -4.52
N ASP A 95 16.55 -2.33 -4.36
CA ASP A 95 16.68 -3.77 -4.63
C ASP A 95 15.83 -4.62 -3.67
N TYR A 96 15.58 -4.13 -2.46
CA TYR A 96 14.69 -4.78 -1.50
C TYR A 96 13.23 -4.65 -1.93
N LEU A 97 12.81 -3.46 -2.37
CA LEU A 97 11.46 -3.24 -2.88
C LEU A 97 11.20 -4.05 -4.15
N ASP A 98 12.07 -3.95 -5.15
CA ASP A 98 11.94 -4.67 -6.43
C ASP A 98 11.95 -6.19 -6.24
N ARG A 99 12.59 -6.70 -5.18
CA ARG A 99 12.63 -8.14 -4.88
C ARG A 99 11.37 -8.67 -4.21
N TYR A 100 10.76 -7.90 -3.30
CA TYR A 100 9.73 -8.44 -2.40
C TYR A 100 8.35 -7.79 -2.54
N TYR A 101 8.24 -6.60 -3.14
CA TYR A 101 7.01 -5.79 -3.08
C TYR A 101 6.65 -5.07 -4.39
N ASP A 102 7.63 -4.73 -5.22
CA ASP A 102 7.46 -4.02 -6.49
C ASP A 102 8.13 -4.78 -7.63
N THR A 103 7.74 -6.04 -7.75
CA THR A 103 8.27 -6.99 -8.73
C THR A 103 7.79 -6.70 -10.16
N GLY A 104 6.68 -5.97 -10.30
CA GLY A 104 6.03 -5.69 -11.58
C GLY A 104 5.02 -6.76 -12.02
N ASP A 105 4.93 -7.88 -11.29
CA ASP A 105 4.01 -8.98 -11.57
C ASP A 105 2.78 -8.98 -10.63
N GLU A 106 2.64 -7.99 -9.75
CA GLU A 106 1.49 -7.93 -8.83
C GLU A 106 0.16 -7.74 -9.57
N CYS A 107 -0.80 -8.61 -9.29
CA CYS A 107 -2.14 -8.59 -9.89
C CYS A 107 -3.19 -8.30 -8.81
N GLY A 108 -3.49 -7.03 -8.53
CA GLY A 108 -4.48 -6.61 -7.51
C GLY A 108 -5.69 -5.89 -8.10
N SER A 109 -6.82 -5.88 -7.37
CA SER A 109 -7.93 -4.94 -7.63
C SER A 109 -7.46 -3.51 -7.43
N VAL A 110 -8.10 -2.54 -8.11
CA VAL A 110 -7.80 -1.09 -8.09
C VAL A 110 -7.31 -0.59 -6.72
N TYR A 111 -6.00 -0.43 -6.58
CA TYR A 111 -5.34 0.31 -5.52
C TYR A 111 -4.50 1.40 -6.17
N GLU A 112 -4.45 2.60 -5.58
CA GLU A 112 -3.51 3.65 -5.98
C GLU A 112 -2.08 3.19 -5.60
N LYS A 113 -1.41 2.46 -6.50
CA LYS A 113 0.02 2.16 -6.37
C LYS A 113 0.77 3.37 -6.94
N LEU A 114 1.32 4.21 -6.07
CA LEU A 114 2.40 5.11 -6.46
C LEU A 114 3.69 4.30 -6.29
N SER A 115 4.23 3.73 -7.37
CA SER A 115 5.54 3.06 -7.27
C SER A 115 6.61 4.11 -6.98
N SER A 116 7.70 3.70 -6.31
CA SER A 116 8.86 4.55 -6.11
C SER A 116 9.46 5.03 -7.44
N LYS A 117 9.29 4.23 -8.51
CA LYS A 117 9.67 4.58 -9.89
C LYS A 117 8.76 5.67 -10.48
N ASP A 118 7.45 5.62 -10.23
CA ASP A 118 6.51 6.67 -10.67
C ASP A 118 6.80 8.00 -9.97
N ILE A 119 7.15 7.96 -8.69
CA ILE A 119 7.58 9.16 -7.94
C ILE A 119 8.89 9.72 -8.52
N ARG A 120 9.89 8.87 -8.82
CA ARG A 120 11.16 9.31 -9.39
C ARG A 120 11.01 9.85 -10.82
N LEU A 121 10.21 9.21 -11.67
CA LEU A 121 9.98 9.63 -13.06
C LEU A 121 9.32 11.01 -13.12
N ILE A 122 8.35 11.26 -12.24
CA ILE A 122 7.71 12.58 -12.07
C ILE A 122 8.72 13.67 -11.64
N LEU A 123 9.80 13.30 -10.96
CA LEU A 123 10.80 14.22 -10.41
C LEU A 123 12.04 14.43 -11.28
N THR A 124 12.23 13.65 -12.36
CA THR A 124 13.50 13.65 -13.11
C THR A 124 13.55 14.45 -14.42
N ASP A 125 12.42 14.83 -15.03
CA ASP A 125 12.44 15.65 -16.26
C ASP A 125 12.14 17.11 -15.96
N LYS A 126 13.17 17.99 -15.95
CA LYS A 126 13.04 19.42 -15.63
C LYS A 126 12.04 20.18 -16.51
N GLN A 127 11.86 19.81 -17.79
CA GLN A 127 10.91 20.49 -18.66
C GLN A 127 9.47 20.04 -18.37
N GLU A 128 9.28 18.75 -18.15
CA GLU A 128 7.97 18.15 -17.82
C GLU A 128 7.52 18.51 -16.40
N MET A 129 8.48 18.65 -15.47
CA MET A 129 8.25 19.10 -14.09
C MET A 129 7.58 20.47 -14.09
N SER A 130 8.02 21.41 -14.91
CA SER A 130 7.46 22.78 -14.95
C SER A 130 6.00 22.81 -15.41
N ALA A 131 5.64 21.98 -16.40
CA ALA A 131 4.30 21.90 -16.95
C ALA A 131 3.34 21.20 -15.98
N ASN A 132 3.79 20.10 -15.37
CA ASN A 132 3.03 19.35 -14.37
C ASN A 132 2.88 20.14 -13.06
N MET A 133 3.93 20.85 -12.60
CA MET A 133 3.85 21.77 -11.46
C MET A 133 2.85 22.90 -11.75
N ALA A 134 2.88 23.50 -12.94
CA ALA A 134 1.97 24.60 -13.27
C ALA A 134 0.51 24.16 -13.25
N LEU A 135 0.22 22.92 -13.69
CA LEU A 135 -1.12 22.33 -13.65
C LEU A 135 -1.57 22.05 -12.21
N ILE A 136 -0.71 21.45 -11.40
CA ILE A 136 -0.95 21.17 -9.97
C ILE A 136 -1.17 22.48 -9.20
N ILE A 137 -0.30 23.47 -9.40
CA ILE A 137 -0.41 24.79 -8.78
C ILE A 137 -1.72 25.45 -9.18
N LYS A 138 -2.14 25.41 -10.46
CA LYS A 138 -3.38 26.07 -10.91
C LYS A 138 -4.63 25.55 -10.18
N GLN A 139 -4.64 24.28 -9.79
CA GLN A 139 -5.75 23.59 -9.12
C GLN A 139 -5.77 23.70 -7.59
N MET A 140 -4.73 24.26 -6.96
CA MET A 140 -4.65 24.44 -5.51
C MET A 140 -5.46 25.66 -4.99
N HIS A 141 -5.96 25.58 -3.75
CA HIS A 141 -6.56 26.74 -3.05
C HIS A 141 -5.49 27.80 -2.74
N ILE A 142 -5.87 29.08 -2.63
CA ILE A 142 -4.96 30.23 -2.48
C ILE A 142 -3.95 30.06 -1.33
N VAL A 143 -4.38 29.47 -0.21
CA VAL A 143 -3.52 29.24 0.97
C VAL A 143 -2.46 28.16 0.71
N GLU A 144 -2.83 27.10 -0.01
CA GLU A 144 -1.93 25.99 -0.35
C GLU A 144 -0.92 26.41 -1.43
N LYS A 145 -1.34 27.26 -2.38
CA LYS A 145 -0.46 27.87 -3.40
C LYS A 145 0.68 28.66 -2.78
N LYS A 146 0.40 29.43 -1.74
CA LYS A 146 1.40 30.28 -1.08
C LYS A 146 2.45 29.42 -0.34
N ILE A 147 2.00 28.46 0.46
CA ILE A 147 2.90 27.55 1.20
C ILE A 147 3.81 26.79 0.23
N PHE A 148 3.26 26.25 -0.85
CA PHE A 148 4.04 25.51 -1.84
C PHE A 148 4.98 26.40 -2.65
N SER A 149 4.57 27.63 -2.97
CA SER A 149 5.42 28.60 -3.68
C SER A 149 6.58 29.11 -2.83
N ASP A 150 6.38 29.31 -1.54
CA ASP A 150 7.43 29.78 -0.63
C ASP A 150 8.47 28.66 -0.43
N MET A 151 8.02 27.41 -0.24
CA MET A 151 8.93 26.25 -0.16
C MET A 151 9.74 26.00 -1.43
N LEU A 152 9.14 26.20 -2.61
CA LEU A 152 9.86 26.03 -3.87
C LEU A 152 10.96 27.08 -4.06
N LYS A 153 10.77 28.30 -3.55
CA LYS A 153 11.83 29.31 -3.53
C LYS A 153 12.95 28.91 -2.60
N ASP A 154 12.61 28.47 -1.39
CA ASP A 154 13.62 28.01 -0.41
C ASP A 154 14.45 26.84 -0.96
N LEU A 155 13.83 25.89 -1.67
CA LEU A 155 14.52 24.75 -2.30
C LEU A 155 15.39 25.14 -3.50
N ILE A 156 15.01 26.18 -4.24
CA ILE A 156 15.79 26.71 -5.37
C ILE A 156 16.99 27.52 -4.86
N ASP A 157 16.81 28.25 -3.76
CA ASP A 157 17.83 29.12 -3.17
C ASP A 157 18.83 28.34 -2.29
N ASP A 158 18.41 27.24 -1.65
CA ASP A 158 19.27 26.34 -0.86
C ASP A 158 18.83 24.87 -0.96
N PRO A 159 19.38 24.08 -1.91
CA PRO A 159 18.99 22.69 -2.16
C PRO A 159 19.63 21.72 -1.16
N ASP A 160 19.51 21.99 0.15
CA ASP A 160 20.01 21.10 1.19
C ASP A 160 19.11 19.84 1.28
N GLU A 161 19.72 18.69 1.59
CA GLU A 161 19.11 17.35 1.48
C GLU A 161 17.84 17.19 2.34
N LYS A 162 17.77 17.96 3.43
CA LYS A 162 16.61 18.05 4.33
C LYS A 162 15.36 18.64 3.66
N TYR A 163 15.53 19.63 2.78
CA TYR A 163 14.41 20.27 2.08
C TYR A 163 13.87 19.39 0.96
N LEU A 164 14.71 18.52 0.37
CA LEU A 164 14.29 17.51 -0.58
C LEU A 164 13.35 16.48 0.09
N VAL A 165 13.67 16.01 1.30
CA VAL A 165 12.82 15.06 2.03
C VAL A 165 11.46 15.67 2.41
N ASP A 166 11.44 16.94 2.83
CA ASP A 166 10.19 17.65 3.13
C ASP A 166 9.38 17.98 1.86
N ALA A 167 10.04 18.36 0.77
CA ALA A 167 9.43 18.56 -0.53
C ALA A 167 8.88 17.25 -1.12
N GLU A 168 9.56 16.13 -0.93
CA GLU A 168 9.10 14.80 -1.35
C GLU A 168 7.89 14.34 -0.53
N ARG A 169 7.92 14.54 0.79
CA ARG A 169 6.79 14.21 1.68
C ARG A 169 5.55 15.06 1.38
N ILE A 170 5.73 16.34 1.11
CA ILE A 170 4.64 17.27 0.78
C ILE A 170 4.19 17.08 -0.66
N GLY A 171 5.11 16.81 -1.59
CA GLY A 171 4.84 16.41 -2.96
C GLY A 171 3.97 15.15 -3.02
N LYS A 172 4.31 14.10 -2.26
CA LYS A 172 3.47 12.89 -2.11
C LYS A 172 2.06 13.21 -1.62
N LYS A 173 1.91 14.10 -0.62
CA LYS A 173 0.60 14.51 -0.10
C LYS A 173 -0.21 15.35 -1.10
N LEU A 174 0.45 16.21 -1.86
CA LEU A 174 -0.19 17.08 -2.86
C LEU A 174 -0.55 16.31 -4.13
N LEU A 175 0.30 15.39 -4.57
CA LEU A 175 0.05 14.49 -5.71
C LEU A 175 -1.14 13.58 -5.43
N ALA A 176 -1.21 12.97 -4.24
CA ALA A 176 -2.36 12.18 -3.80
C ALA A 176 -3.66 13.02 -3.78
N LYS A 177 -3.57 14.29 -3.37
CA LYS A 177 -4.72 15.20 -3.36
C LYS A 177 -5.15 15.64 -4.76
N ALA A 178 -4.20 15.80 -5.69
CA ALA A 178 -4.46 16.14 -7.09
C ALA A 178 -5.10 14.96 -7.84
N LEU A 179 -4.62 13.73 -7.62
CA LEU A 179 -5.22 12.50 -8.15
C LEU A 179 -6.69 12.35 -7.71
N PHE A 180 -6.96 12.53 -6.42
CA PHE A 180 -8.33 12.50 -5.88
C PHE A 180 -9.28 13.52 -6.53
N ILE A 181 -8.80 14.74 -6.79
CA ILE A 181 -9.58 15.79 -7.45
C ILE A 181 -9.84 15.44 -8.92
N LEU A 182 -8.83 14.91 -9.63
CA LEU A 182 -8.96 14.52 -11.03
C LEU A 182 -9.96 13.37 -11.23
N GLU A 183 -9.97 12.39 -10.33
CA GLU A 183 -10.94 11.28 -10.35
C GLU A 183 -12.37 11.77 -10.05
N SER A 184 -12.53 12.66 -9.08
CA SER A 184 -13.83 13.27 -8.75
C SER A 184 -14.39 14.09 -9.92
N LEU A 185 -13.52 14.76 -10.68
CA LEU A 185 -13.88 15.50 -11.89
C LEU A 185 -14.15 14.59 -13.09
N HIS A 186 -13.54 13.40 -13.16
CA HIS A 186 -13.83 12.41 -14.20
C HIS A 186 -15.20 11.76 -13.98
N GLN A 187 -15.53 11.39 -12.74
CA GLN A 187 -16.83 10.79 -12.39
C GLN A 187 -18.00 11.76 -12.56
N SER A 188 -17.81 13.04 -12.25
CA SER A 188 -18.84 14.09 -12.45
C SER A 188 -19.08 14.49 -13.91
N LYS A 189 -18.21 14.07 -14.84
CA LYS A 189 -18.41 14.27 -16.29
C LYS A 189 -19.04 13.06 -17.00
N GLN A 190 -19.16 11.93 -16.31
CA GLN A 190 -19.78 10.71 -16.81
C GLN A 190 -21.20 10.47 -16.26
N ALA A 191 -21.68 11.35 -15.38
CA ALA A 191 -23.06 11.42 -14.89
C ALA A 191 -23.80 12.58 -15.57
#